data_AF-A0A4Q0VEW5-F1
#
_entry.id   AF-A0A4Q0VEW5-F1
#
_cell.length_a   1.000
_cell.length_b   1.000
_cell.length_c   1.000
_cell.angle_alpha   90.00
_cell.angle_beta   90.00
_cell.angle_gamma   90.00
#
_symmetry.space_group_name_H-M   'P 1'
#
loop_
_entity.id
_entity.type
_entity.pdbx_description
1 polymer ?
#
loop_
_entity_poly.entity_id
_entity_poly.type
_entity_poly.pdbx_seq_one_letter_code
_entity_poly.pdbx_strand_id
1 'polypeptide(L)'
;MFTEWYVENLERYKFLVKQNNKYYSINPEYYKDEQYQSLSLKSEEYPNNNDFNKYGFNNLNELLKEYKKSNIKSSGSDLGFGKVFSFKIDDNFKCVSNLELVGETLKWSNDVTDSLKKENFTSSKYHTGRYNYIPYLAFDNHIDNNGMTGFQIKNPSDKDWLKIDFAKPVRPSKLTLQGNAGDVSVCVPKKIEISMSNDDINYTIIDTIDNIIKDDKYNEYVYKKPNKKYRYLKIRFLEFYSSVWCTINQMEFFESLYVEKYLIQDKNLNLYTYKDDTLTKLDNNSVTESNFKGNAFTEIEVITREMLLNQFGNLENIKLLLWTDNINKEECIMDYHLEKPLRPIDILKKSNSGKFDIVMMEI
;
A
#
# COMPACT_ATOMS: atom_id res chain seq x y z
N MET A 1 5.93 -5.55 -55.42
CA MET A 1 4.82 -4.67 -54.96
C MET A 1 4.25 -5.36 -53.73
N PHE A 2 4.71 -4.98 -52.54
CA PHE A 2 4.33 -5.62 -51.29
C PHE A 2 3.05 -4.95 -50.77
N THR A 3 2.03 -5.75 -50.47
CA THR A 3 0.79 -5.34 -49.84
C THR A 3 1.07 -4.91 -48.40
N GLU A 4 0.83 -3.63 -48.11
CA GLU A 4 0.79 -3.11 -46.75
C GLU A 4 -0.37 -3.77 -46.00
N TRP A 5 -0.05 -4.44 -44.88
CA TRP A 5 -1.04 -4.96 -43.96
C TRP A 5 -1.63 -3.78 -43.19
N TYR A 6 -2.92 -3.55 -43.39
CA TYR A 6 -3.72 -2.61 -42.61
C TYR A 6 -3.75 -3.10 -41.16
N VAL A 7 -3.01 -2.45 -40.26
CA VAL A 7 -3.21 -2.65 -38.82
C VAL A 7 -4.42 -1.80 -38.46
N GLU A 8 -5.58 -2.44 -38.41
CA GLU A 8 -6.81 -1.82 -37.92
C GLU A 8 -6.57 -1.28 -36.50
N ASN A 9 -6.77 0.02 -36.32
CA ASN A 9 -6.60 0.68 -35.04
C ASN A 9 -7.71 0.18 -34.08
N LEU A 10 -7.38 -0.80 -33.24
CA LEU A 10 -8.30 -1.49 -32.31
C LEU A 10 -8.91 -0.57 -31.23
N GLU A 11 -8.57 0.72 -31.18
CA GLU A 11 -9.14 1.68 -30.23
C GLU A 11 -10.52 2.25 -30.66
N ARG A 12 -11.07 1.83 -31.80
CA ARG A 12 -12.38 2.31 -32.28
C ARG A 12 -13.58 1.72 -31.56
N TYR A 13 -13.43 0.61 -30.85
CA TYR A 13 -14.56 -0.11 -30.29
C TYR A 13 -14.48 -0.20 -28.78
N LYS A 14 -15.64 -0.04 -28.13
CA LYS A 14 -15.84 -0.42 -26.74
C LYS A 14 -16.90 -1.49 -26.62
N PHE A 15 -16.68 -2.37 -25.67
CA PHE A 15 -17.49 -3.54 -25.44
C PHE A 15 -18.09 -3.54 -24.04
N LEU A 16 -19.30 -4.07 -23.93
CA LEU A 16 -19.96 -4.44 -22.68
C LEU A 16 -20.48 -5.88 -22.82
N VAL A 17 -20.69 -6.55 -21.69
CA VAL A 17 -21.32 -7.86 -21.69
C VAL A 17 -22.79 -7.72 -21.33
N LYS A 18 -23.67 -8.44 -22.02
CA LYS A 18 -25.09 -8.52 -21.70
C LYS A 18 -25.50 -9.96 -21.37
N GLN A 19 -26.19 -10.14 -20.26
CA GLN A 19 -26.81 -11.41 -19.85
C GLN A 19 -28.15 -11.12 -19.19
N ASN A 20 -29.19 -11.89 -19.51
CA ASN A 20 -30.53 -11.76 -18.90
C ASN A 20 -31.07 -10.32 -18.89
N ASN A 21 -30.93 -9.63 -20.04
CA ASN A 21 -31.30 -8.22 -20.22
C ASN A 21 -30.61 -7.21 -19.29
N LYS A 22 -29.52 -7.61 -18.64
CA LYS A 22 -28.67 -6.73 -17.83
C LYS A 22 -27.30 -6.61 -18.46
N TYR A 23 -26.66 -5.46 -18.22
CA TYR A 23 -25.33 -5.15 -18.73
C TYR A 23 -24.30 -5.24 -17.60
N TYR A 24 -23.09 -5.64 -17.97
CA TYR A 24 -22.00 -5.95 -17.06
C TYR A 24 -20.68 -5.42 -17.62
N SER A 25 -19.80 -4.95 -16.74
CA SER A 25 -18.41 -4.65 -17.07
C SER A 25 -17.55 -5.87 -16.77
N ILE A 26 -16.48 -6.05 -17.55
CA ILE A 26 -15.42 -7.01 -17.21
C ILE A 26 -14.30 -6.38 -16.38
N ASN A 27 -14.36 -5.08 -16.10
CA ASN A 27 -13.33 -4.44 -15.30
C ASN A 27 -13.53 -4.84 -13.82
N PRO A 28 -12.51 -5.38 -13.14
CA PRO A 28 -12.65 -5.92 -11.78
C PRO A 28 -13.14 -4.92 -10.74
N GLU A 29 -12.94 -3.61 -10.94
CA GLU A 29 -13.45 -2.59 -10.00
C GLU A 29 -14.99 -2.56 -9.88
N TYR A 30 -15.70 -3.19 -10.83
CA TYR A 30 -17.16 -3.33 -10.80
C TYR A 30 -17.63 -4.70 -10.30
N TYR A 31 -16.71 -5.55 -9.85
CA TYR A 31 -17.07 -6.85 -9.29
C TYR A 31 -17.42 -6.69 -7.82
N LYS A 32 -18.27 -7.57 -7.32
CA LYS A 32 -18.51 -7.71 -5.88
C LYS A 32 -18.58 -9.20 -5.57
N ASP A 33 -17.86 -9.61 -4.53
CA ASP A 33 -17.73 -11.02 -4.15
C ASP A 33 -17.32 -11.90 -5.34
N GLU A 34 -16.39 -11.41 -6.16
CA GLU A 34 -15.90 -12.05 -7.41
C GLU A 34 -16.98 -12.34 -8.48
N GLN A 35 -18.14 -11.69 -8.37
CA GLN A 35 -19.25 -11.81 -9.33
C GLN A 35 -19.50 -10.49 -10.04
N TYR A 36 -19.96 -10.57 -11.29
CA TYR A 36 -20.44 -9.40 -12.01
C TYR A 36 -21.62 -8.75 -11.31
N GLN A 37 -21.52 -7.44 -11.10
CA GLN A 37 -22.64 -6.62 -10.68
C GLN A 37 -23.31 -6.01 -11.91
N SER A 38 -24.64 -6.09 -11.95
CA SER A 38 -25.39 -5.44 -13.03
C SER A 38 -25.16 -3.94 -12.98
N LEU A 39 -24.81 -3.36 -14.12
CA LEU A 39 -24.55 -1.93 -14.23
C LEU A 39 -25.86 -1.13 -14.10
N SER A 40 -25.80 -0.04 -13.34
CA SER A 40 -26.82 1.00 -13.38
C SER A 40 -26.52 1.94 -14.55
N LEU A 41 -27.24 1.77 -15.64
CA LEU A 41 -27.15 2.61 -16.83
C LEU A 41 -28.07 3.83 -16.69
N LYS A 42 -27.70 4.95 -17.31
CA LYS A 42 -28.56 6.15 -17.33
C LYS A 42 -29.85 5.96 -18.14
N SER A 43 -29.79 5.12 -19.17
CA SER A 43 -30.93 4.69 -19.97
C SER A 43 -31.22 3.23 -19.64
N GLU A 44 -32.46 2.91 -19.28
CA GLU A 44 -32.84 1.54 -18.90
C GLU A 44 -32.89 0.57 -20.09
N GLU A 45 -32.91 1.08 -21.33
CA GLU A 45 -33.13 0.26 -22.53
C GLU A 45 -31.81 -0.16 -23.22
N TYR A 46 -30.89 0.81 -23.44
CA TYR A 46 -29.60 0.58 -24.10
C TYR A 46 -28.49 1.44 -23.50
N PRO A 47 -27.24 0.93 -23.39
CA PRO A 47 -26.10 1.71 -22.95
C PRO A 47 -25.80 2.83 -23.95
N ASN A 48 -25.44 4.01 -23.46
CA ASN A 48 -25.00 5.14 -24.28
C ASN A 48 -23.47 5.32 -24.23
N ASN A 49 -22.95 6.31 -24.96
CA ASN A 49 -21.50 6.60 -25.00
C ASN A 49 -20.86 6.79 -23.62
N ASN A 50 -21.56 7.39 -22.66
CA ASN A 50 -21.03 7.56 -21.30
C ASN A 50 -20.94 6.23 -20.57
N ASP A 51 -21.93 5.33 -20.76
CA ASP A 51 -21.91 4.01 -20.15
C ASP A 51 -20.75 3.18 -20.70
N PHE A 52 -20.54 3.16 -22.02
CA PHE A 52 -19.37 2.50 -22.62
C PHE A 52 -18.06 3.15 -22.18
N ASN A 53 -18.01 4.48 -22.09
CA ASN A 53 -16.79 5.16 -21.65
C ASN A 53 -16.42 4.86 -20.20
N LYS A 54 -17.43 4.69 -19.34
CA LYS A 54 -17.24 4.41 -17.92
C LYS A 54 -16.97 2.93 -17.64
N TYR A 55 -17.74 2.04 -18.26
CA TYR A 55 -17.80 0.63 -17.89
C TYR A 55 -17.20 -0.31 -18.95
N GLY A 56 -17.00 0.19 -20.17
CA GLY A 56 -16.59 -0.63 -21.31
C GLY A 56 -15.11 -1.02 -21.25
N PHE A 57 -14.80 -2.08 -21.98
CA PHE A 57 -13.44 -2.56 -22.23
C PHE A 57 -13.13 -2.47 -23.72
N ASN A 58 -11.84 -2.42 -24.08
CA ASN A 58 -11.42 -2.03 -25.44
C ASN A 58 -11.05 -3.24 -26.30
N ASN A 59 -10.76 -4.41 -25.71
CA ASN A 59 -10.30 -5.57 -26.44
C ASN A 59 -10.97 -6.86 -25.96
N LEU A 60 -11.54 -7.65 -26.89
CA LEU A 60 -12.15 -8.95 -26.56
C LEU A 60 -11.19 -9.93 -25.88
N ASN A 61 -9.88 -9.81 -26.14
CA ASN A 61 -8.86 -10.62 -25.45
C ASN A 61 -8.80 -10.34 -23.95
N GLU A 62 -9.32 -9.21 -23.47
CA GLU A 62 -9.44 -8.91 -22.04
C GLU A 62 -10.37 -9.90 -21.32
N LEU A 63 -11.30 -10.56 -22.02
CA LEU A 63 -12.12 -11.65 -21.45
C LEU A 63 -11.29 -12.84 -20.96
N LEU A 64 -10.11 -13.02 -21.56
CA LEU A 64 -9.18 -14.11 -21.23
C LEU A 64 -8.07 -13.65 -20.26
N LYS A 65 -8.00 -12.36 -19.96
CA LYS A 65 -6.98 -11.79 -19.09
C LYS A 65 -7.14 -12.31 -17.66
N GLU A 66 -6.02 -12.71 -17.08
CA GLU A 66 -5.96 -13.18 -15.70
C GLU A 66 -5.76 -11.99 -14.75
N TYR A 67 -6.68 -11.87 -13.79
CA TYR A 67 -6.57 -10.96 -12.65
C TYR A 67 -6.15 -11.75 -11.41
N LYS A 68 -5.07 -11.31 -10.76
CA LYS A 68 -4.48 -12.00 -9.59
C LYS A 68 -4.77 -11.31 -8.26
N LYS A 69 -5.53 -10.22 -8.31
CA LYS A 69 -5.89 -9.37 -7.18
C LYS A 69 -7.36 -9.01 -7.26
N SER A 70 -7.96 -8.76 -6.11
CA SER A 70 -9.32 -8.25 -5.95
C SER A 70 -9.33 -7.29 -4.75
N ASN A 71 -10.45 -6.58 -4.57
CA ASN A 71 -10.65 -5.72 -3.41
C ASN A 71 -12.07 -5.86 -2.84
N ILE A 72 -12.20 -5.60 -1.54
CA ILE A 72 -13.49 -5.55 -0.84
C ILE A 72 -13.51 -4.27 0.01
N LYS A 73 -14.65 -3.57 -0.03
CA LYS A 73 -14.90 -2.39 0.78
C LYS A 73 -15.67 -2.74 2.05
N SER A 74 -15.36 -2.05 3.14
CA SER A 74 -16.10 -2.14 4.40
C SER A 74 -16.39 -0.74 4.93
N SER A 75 -17.62 -0.53 5.40
CA SER A 75 -18.01 0.70 6.10
C SER A 75 -17.69 0.57 7.59
N GLY A 76 -17.19 1.65 8.17
CA GLY A 76 -16.80 1.71 9.57
C GLY A 76 -18.01 1.75 10.50
N SER A 77 -17.95 0.97 11.58
CA SER A 77 -18.89 1.05 12.69
C SER A 77 -18.18 1.56 13.94
N ASP A 78 -18.84 2.42 14.72
CA ASP A 78 -18.25 2.96 15.94
C ASP A 78 -18.03 1.84 16.96
N LEU A 79 -16.84 1.79 17.55
CA LEU A 79 -16.47 0.85 18.60
C LEU A 79 -15.59 1.55 19.63
N GLY A 80 -16.23 2.06 20.68
CA GLY A 80 -15.59 2.86 21.71
C GLY A 80 -15.03 4.17 21.14
N PHE A 81 -13.73 4.41 21.30
CA PHE A 81 -13.05 5.60 20.75
C PHE A 81 -12.57 5.44 19.30
N GLY A 82 -12.89 4.31 18.66
CA GLY A 82 -12.41 3.98 17.32
C GLY A 82 -13.50 3.49 16.38
N LYS A 83 -13.08 3.03 15.20
CA LYS A 83 -13.94 2.39 14.19
C LYS A 83 -13.53 0.94 14.00
N VAL A 84 -14.51 0.06 13.82
CA VAL A 84 -14.31 -1.33 13.39
C VAL A 84 -14.83 -1.52 11.97
N PHE A 85 -14.05 -2.24 11.18
CA PHE A 85 -14.34 -2.65 9.81
C PHE A 85 -14.37 -4.18 9.75
N SER A 86 -15.26 -4.73 8.94
CA SER A 86 -15.45 -6.16 8.78
C SER A 86 -15.38 -6.56 7.32
N PHE A 87 -14.48 -7.47 6.99
CA PHE A 87 -14.28 -8.00 5.64
C PHE A 87 -14.63 -9.49 5.65
N LYS A 88 -15.59 -9.90 4.82
CA LYS A 88 -15.86 -11.32 4.62
C LYS A 88 -14.76 -11.88 3.72
N ILE A 89 -14.12 -12.96 4.14
CA ILE A 89 -13.12 -13.66 3.34
C ILE A 89 -13.85 -14.59 2.37
N ASP A 90 -13.51 -14.51 1.08
CA ASP A 90 -14.04 -15.41 0.06
C ASP A 90 -13.22 -16.71 -0.06
N ASP A 91 -13.75 -17.70 -0.78
CA ASP A 91 -13.11 -19.01 -0.94
C ASP A 91 -11.81 -18.98 -1.76
N ASN A 92 -11.64 -17.95 -2.59
CA ASN A 92 -10.52 -17.79 -3.51
C ASN A 92 -9.44 -16.84 -2.95
N PHE A 93 -9.62 -16.33 -1.73
CA PHE A 93 -8.64 -15.53 -1.00
C PHE A 93 -7.33 -16.28 -0.84
N LYS A 94 -6.20 -15.60 -1.08
CA LYS A 94 -4.86 -16.11 -0.82
C LYS A 94 -4.21 -15.45 0.40
N CYS A 95 -4.07 -14.13 0.35
CA CYS A 95 -3.49 -13.31 1.42
C CYS A 95 -3.83 -11.83 1.20
N VAL A 96 -3.83 -11.04 2.28
CA VAL A 96 -3.99 -9.58 2.20
C VAL A 96 -2.72 -8.96 1.62
N SER A 97 -2.90 -8.00 0.72
CA SER A 97 -1.82 -7.23 0.11
C SER A 97 -1.75 -5.79 0.62
N ASN A 98 -2.90 -5.19 0.94
CA ASN A 98 -3.03 -3.85 1.48
C ASN A 98 -4.38 -3.66 2.20
N LEU A 99 -4.40 -2.76 3.18
CA LEU A 99 -5.62 -2.26 3.81
C LEU A 99 -5.51 -0.73 3.86
N GLU A 100 -6.43 -0.06 3.19
CA GLU A 100 -6.43 1.40 3.06
C GLU A 100 -7.65 2.01 3.75
N LEU A 101 -7.43 2.96 4.67
CA LEU A 101 -8.49 3.76 5.27
C LEU A 101 -8.77 4.99 4.39
N VAL A 102 -9.89 5.01 3.69
CA VAL A 102 -10.19 6.04 2.67
C VAL A 102 -10.29 7.44 3.29
N GLY A 103 -9.86 8.46 2.55
CA GLY A 103 -10.03 9.89 2.90
C GLY A 103 -9.05 10.40 3.97
N GLU A 104 -7.76 10.13 3.87
CA GLU A 104 -6.79 10.51 4.92
C GLU A 104 -6.36 11.98 4.93
N THR A 105 -6.38 12.55 6.14
CA THR A 105 -5.22 13.27 6.68
C THR A 105 -4.62 12.38 7.76
N LEU A 106 -3.52 11.68 7.45
CA LEU A 106 -2.78 10.91 8.44
C LEU A 106 -2.31 11.82 9.57
N LYS A 107 -2.49 11.39 10.82
CA LYS A 107 -1.85 12.04 11.97
C LYS A 107 -0.53 11.35 12.25
N TRP A 108 0.50 12.18 12.33
CA TRP A 108 1.88 11.77 12.51
C TRP A 108 2.34 12.13 13.91
N SER A 109 3.27 11.34 14.46
CA SER A 109 3.96 11.66 15.71
C SER A 109 4.77 12.95 15.57
N ASN A 110 5.46 13.35 16.64
CA ASN A 110 6.63 14.22 16.50
C ASN A 110 7.75 13.46 15.77
N ASP A 111 8.79 14.17 15.35
CA ASP A 111 9.95 13.53 14.74
C ASP A 111 10.57 12.50 15.69
N VAL A 112 10.71 11.27 15.21
CA VAL A 112 11.32 10.16 15.98
C VAL A 112 12.84 10.21 15.95
N THR A 113 13.45 11.10 15.16
CA THR A 113 14.90 11.32 15.15
C THR A 113 15.38 12.43 16.09
N ASP A 114 14.53 13.39 16.47
CA ASP A 114 14.82 14.52 17.38
C ASP A 114 15.59 14.16 18.67
N SER A 115 15.32 13.00 19.25
CA SER A 115 15.92 12.58 20.52
C SER A 115 17.23 11.78 20.38
N LEU A 116 17.62 11.48 19.15
CA LEU A 116 18.79 10.65 18.85
C LEU A 116 20.08 11.47 18.87
N LYS A 117 21.20 10.80 19.13
CA LYS A 117 22.52 11.40 19.17
C LYS A 117 23.32 11.02 17.94
N LYS A 118 24.44 11.71 17.70
CA LYS A 118 25.31 11.48 16.55
C LYS A 118 25.69 10.01 16.32
N GLU A 119 25.94 9.26 17.38
CA GLU A 119 26.28 7.83 17.32
C GLU A 119 25.17 6.94 16.74
N ASN A 120 23.92 7.40 16.75
CA ASN A 120 22.79 6.69 16.16
C ASN A 120 22.78 6.75 14.63
N PHE A 121 23.60 7.62 14.02
CA PHE A 121 23.59 7.86 12.59
C PHE A 121 24.91 7.44 11.97
N THR A 122 24.82 6.57 10.97
CA THR A 122 25.98 6.07 10.21
C THR A 122 25.69 6.12 8.72
N SER A 123 26.73 6.15 7.90
CA SER A 123 26.59 6.12 6.44
C SER A 123 27.70 5.28 5.81
N SER A 124 27.51 4.90 4.54
CA SER A 124 28.55 4.23 3.74
C SER A 124 29.81 5.09 3.64
N LYS A 125 29.62 6.39 3.45
CA LYS A 125 30.65 7.43 3.38
C LYS A 125 30.01 8.80 3.64
N TYR A 126 30.87 9.79 3.85
CA TYR A 126 30.50 11.20 3.93
C TYR A 126 31.70 12.05 3.49
N HIS A 127 31.43 13.29 3.07
CA HIS A 127 32.50 14.21 2.70
C HIS A 127 33.21 14.77 3.93
N THR A 128 34.51 14.50 4.05
CA THR A 128 35.38 14.98 5.15
C THR A 128 36.01 16.34 4.88
N GLY A 129 35.32 17.20 4.11
CA GLY A 129 35.78 18.56 3.82
C GLY A 129 35.85 19.46 5.06
N ARG A 130 36.00 20.78 4.84
CA ARG A 130 36.20 21.79 5.90
C ARG A 130 35.18 21.72 7.05
N TYR A 131 33.94 21.31 6.77
CA TYR A 131 32.82 21.32 7.71
C TYR A 131 32.39 19.93 8.20
N ASN A 132 33.07 18.86 7.77
CA ASN A 132 32.81 17.47 8.14
C ASN A 132 31.31 17.07 8.06
N TYR A 133 30.86 16.74 6.85
CA TYR A 133 29.45 16.56 6.48
C TYR A 133 28.88 15.20 6.90
N ILE A 134 29.03 14.87 8.19
CA ILE A 134 28.63 13.61 8.80
C ILE A 134 27.12 13.34 8.69
N PRO A 135 26.68 12.07 8.76
CA PRO A 135 25.26 11.70 8.64
C PRO A 135 24.33 12.39 9.66
N TYR A 136 24.80 12.64 10.89
CA TYR A 136 24.00 13.32 11.92
C TYR A 136 23.52 14.71 11.51
N LEU A 137 24.26 15.42 10.65
CA LEU A 137 23.87 16.77 10.22
C LEU A 137 22.60 16.79 9.36
N ALA A 138 22.11 15.64 8.88
CA ALA A 138 20.80 15.58 8.27
C ALA A 138 19.64 15.59 9.29
N PHE A 139 19.91 15.49 10.60
CA PHE A 139 18.91 15.22 11.64
C PHE A 139 19.08 16.12 12.87
N ASP A 140 19.91 17.16 12.79
CA ASP A 140 20.26 18.01 13.93
C ASP A 140 19.37 19.25 14.06
N ASN A 141 18.27 19.30 13.30
CA ASN A 141 17.27 20.39 13.29
C ASN A 141 17.86 21.77 13.00
N HIS A 142 18.94 21.81 12.22
CA HIS A 142 19.52 23.09 11.82
C HIS A 142 18.64 23.78 10.78
N ILE A 143 18.37 25.07 11.01
CA ILE A 143 17.52 25.90 10.15
C ILE A 143 18.30 26.63 9.07
N ASP A 144 19.63 26.68 9.17
CA ASP A 144 20.50 27.35 8.23
C ASP A 144 20.68 26.51 6.98
N ASN A 145 20.26 27.04 5.84
CA ASN A 145 20.41 26.37 4.56
C ASN A 145 21.24 27.24 3.60
N ASN A 146 22.57 27.04 3.59
CA ASN A 146 23.52 27.88 2.86
C ASN A 146 24.49 27.12 1.93
N GLY A 147 24.20 25.84 1.65
CA GLY A 147 25.02 24.99 0.77
C GLY A 147 26.18 24.30 1.47
N MET A 148 26.59 24.77 2.66
CA MET A 148 27.71 24.23 3.44
C MET A 148 27.26 23.51 4.71
N THR A 149 25.97 23.18 4.80
CA THR A 149 25.33 22.50 5.92
C THR A 149 24.84 21.10 5.51
N GLY A 150 24.30 20.35 6.47
CA GLY A 150 23.73 19.03 6.22
C GLY A 150 24.73 17.88 5.97
N PHE A 151 24.16 16.71 5.72
CA PHE A 151 24.89 15.52 5.29
C PHE A 151 25.25 15.62 3.81
N GLN A 152 26.50 15.28 3.47
CA GLN A 152 26.96 15.34 2.09
C GLN A 152 27.83 14.16 1.70
N ILE A 153 27.62 13.67 0.48
CA ILE A 153 28.42 12.65 -0.17
C ILE A 153 29.02 13.22 -1.46
N LYS A 154 30.33 13.04 -1.66
CA LYS A 154 31.00 13.31 -2.94
C LYS A 154 31.04 12.04 -3.79
N ASN A 155 30.78 12.20 -5.08
CA ASN A 155 30.71 11.12 -6.08
C ASN A 155 29.79 9.97 -5.60
N PRO A 156 28.50 10.26 -5.40
CA PRO A 156 27.56 9.27 -4.91
C PRO A 156 27.35 8.12 -5.92
N SER A 157 27.00 6.95 -5.41
CA SER A 157 26.73 5.73 -6.16
C SER A 157 25.55 4.97 -5.56
N ASP A 158 24.99 4.03 -6.31
CA ASP A 158 23.88 3.15 -5.91
C ASP A 158 24.20 2.19 -4.73
N LYS A 159 25.46 2.21 -4.27
CA LYS A 159 25.95 1.49 -3.09
C LYS A 159 25.95 2.36 -1.83
N ASP A 160 25.69 3.65 -1.95
CA ASP A 160 25.72 4.57 -0.83
C ASP A 160 24.43 4.52 0.00
N TRP A 161 24.59 4.62 1.31
CA TRP A 161 23.48 4.48 2.25
C TRP A 161 23.66 5.37 3.49
N LEU A 162 22.52 5.63 4.13
CA LEU A 162 22.38 6.29 5.43
C LEU A 162 21.60 5.36 6.36
N LYS A 163 22.04 5.20 7.62
CA LYS A 163 21.43 4.30 8.60
C LYS A 163 21.17 5.03 9.91
N ILE A 164 20.02 4.72 10.51
CA ILE A 164 19.54 5.20 11.79
C ILE A 164 19.40 4.01 12.74
N ASP A 165 19.94 4.14 13.95
CA ASP A 165 19.70 3.24 15.08
C ASP A 165 18.78 3.94 16.10
N PHE A 166 17.49 3.62 16.10
CA PHE A 166 16.51 4.31 16.96
C PHE A 166 16.65 3.91 18.42
N ALA A 167 16.54 4.84 19.38
CA ALA A 167 16.65 4.53 20.82
C ALA A 167 15.68 3.44 21.34
N LYS A 168 14.57 3.21 20.64
CA LYS A 168 13.63 2.09 20.83
C LYS A 168 13.05 1.67 19.47
N PRO A 169 12.52 0.45 19.31
CA PRO A 169 11.85 0.07 18.06
C PRO A 169 10.64 0.97 17.73
N VAL A 170 10.53 1.39 16.46
CA VAL A 170 9.53 2.36 15.93
C VAL A 170 8.91 1.88 14.59
N ARG A 171 7.79 2.47 14.15
CA ARG A 171 7.12 2.22 12.85
C ARG A 171 7.03 3.49 11.98
N PRO A 172 8.15 4.08 11.54
CA PRO A 172 8.07 5.31 10.78
C PRO A 172 7.49 5.04 9.39
N SER A 173 6.60 5.90 8.91
CA SER A 173 5.92 5.77 7.61
C SER A 173 5.75 7.09 6.86
N LYS A 174 6.33 8.16 7.38
CA LYS A 174 6.55 9.42 6.68
C LYS A 174 7.98 9.89 6.93
N LEU A 175 8.58 10.49 5.92
CA LEU A 175 9.79 11.28 6.09
C LEU A 175 9.61 12.67 5.49
N THR A 176 10.32 13.64 6.04
CA THR A 176 10.62 14.89 5.34
C THR A 176 12.02 14.81 4.74
N LEU A 177 12.22 15.50 3.64
CA LEU A 177 13.55 15.68 3.04
C LEU A 177 13.65 17.11 2.53
N GLN A 178 14.72 17.77 2.93
CA GLN A 178 15.11 19.11 2.48
C GLN A 178 16.49 19.05 1.84
N GLY A 179 16.63 19.57 0.62
CA GLY A 179 17.92 19.76 -0.03
C GLY A 179 18.65 21.03 0.42
N ASN A 180 19.93 21.13 0.07
CA ASN A 180 20.70 22.35 0.36
C ASN A 180 20.40 23.49 -0.64
N ALA A 181 20.13 24.69 -0.13
CA ALA A 181 20.09 25.97 -0.82
C ALA A 181 21.50 26.56 -0.86
N GLY A 182 22.15 26.62 -2.02
CA GLY A 182 23.49 27.22 -2.16
C GLY A 182 23.96 27.32 -3.61
N ASP A 183 25.18 27.84 -3.81
CA ASP A 183 25.80 28.06 -5.14
C ASP A 183 25.92 26.77 -5.97
N VAL A 184 25.99 25.62 -5.29
CA VAL A 184 25.83 24.30 -5.88
C VAL A 184 24.35 23.96 -5.88
N SER A 185 23.79 23.75 -7.07
CA SER A 185 22.40 23.34 -7.27
C SER A 185 21.96 22.26 -6.27
N VAL A 186 20.69 22.26 -5.85
CA VAL A 186 20.10 21.21 -5.01
C VAL A 186 20.47 19.80 -5.54
N CYS A 187 21.19 19.02 -4.74
CA CYS A 187 21.72 17.71 -5.14
C CYS A 187 21.15 16.57 -4.28
N VAL A 188 19.84 16.56 -4.04
CA VAL A 188 19.18 15.47 -3.29
C VAL A 188 19.24 14.13 -4.05
N PRO A 189 19.07 12.98 -3.38
CA PRO A 189 18.79 11.73 -4.09
C PRO A 189 17.51 11.88 -4.92
N LYS A 190 17.47 11.23 -6.08
CA LYS A 190 16.29 11.17 -6.96
C LYS A 190 15.38 10.00 -6.57
N LYS A 191 15.99 8.89 -6.14
CA LYS A 191 15.30 7.66 -5.76
C LYS A 191 15.98 7.02 -4.56
N ILE A 192 15.19 6.60 -3.58
CA ILE A 192 15.66 5.92 -2.37
C ILE A 192 14.86 4.65 -2.07
N GLU A 193 15.53 3.68 -1.46
CA GLU A 193 14.93 2.49 -0.91
C GLU A 193 14.99 2.55 0.63
N ILE A 194 13.84 2.35 1.26
CA ILE A 194 13.72 2.29 2.72
C ILE A 194 13.69 0.83 3.14
N SER A 195 14.64 0.43 3.98
CA SER A 195 14.71 -0.91 4.55
C SER A 195 14.87 -0.84 6.07
N MET A 196 14.38 -1.85 6.79
CA MET A 196 14.39 -1.86 8.25
C MET A 196 14.78 -3.22 8.82
N SER A 197 15.34 -3.23 10.03
CA SER A 197 15.85 -4.42 10.72
C SER A 197 15.69 -4.31 12.25
N ASN A 198 15.66 -5.46 12.93
CA ASN A 198 15.74 -5.55 14.39
C ASN A 198 17.10 -6.03 14.91
N ASP A 199 17.98 -6.52 14.03
CA ASP A 199 19.28 -7.11 14.39
C ASP A 199 20.48 -6.48 13.65
N ASP A 200 20.25 -5.44 12.84
CA ASP A 200 21.25 -4.74 12.00
C ASP A 200 21.92 -5.65 10.95
N ILE A 201 21.39 -6.84 10.72
CA ILE A 201 21.91 -7.84 9.77
C ILE A 201 20.85 -8.13 8.70
N ASN A 202 19.67 -8.55 9.13
CA ASN A 202 18.57 -8.96 8.27
C ASN A 202 17.64 -7.78 8.02
N TYR A 203 17.76 -7.17 6.85
CA TYR A 203 16.96 -6.04 6.42
C TYR A 203 15.80 -6.47 5.52
N THR A 204 14.60 -5.98 5.84
CA THR A 204 13.42 -6.09 4.99
C THR A 204 13.21 -4.77 4.25
N ILE A 205 13.03 -4.83 2.94
CA ILE A 205 12.64 -3.65 2.14
C ILE A 205 11.19 -3.29 2.47
N ILE A 206 10.97 -2.05 2.90
CA ILE A 206 9.64 -1.51 3.23
C ILE A 206 9.02 -0.86 2.00
N ASP A 207 9.76 0.04 1.35
CA ASP A 207 9.26 0.77 0.19
C ASP A 207 10.39 1.38 -0.65
N THR A 208 10.05 1.86 -1.85
CA THR A 208 10.92 2.65 -2.73
C THR A 208 10.22 3.95 -3.09
N ILE A 209 10.87 5.07 -2.81
CA ILE A 209 10.41 6.42 -3.19
C ILE A 209 11.22 6.85 -4.41
N ASP A 210 10.57 7.06 -5.56
CA ASP A 210 11.22 7.38 -6.83
C ASP A 210 10.80 8.71 -7.47
N ASN A 211 10.11 9.54 -6.69
CA ASN A 211 9.57 10.83 -7.06
C ASN A 211 10.12 11.98 -6.18
N ILE A 212 11.36 11.87 -5.69
CA ILE A 212 11.95 12.91 -4.84
C ILE A 212 12.13 14.20 -5.65
N ILE A 213 11.60 15.30 -5.11
CA ILE A 213 11.64 16.62 -5.73
C ILE A 213 13.02 17.25 -5.49
N LYS A 214 13.63 17.76 -6.57
CA LYS A 214 14.88 18.53 -6.53
C LYS A 214 14.62 19.96 -6.03
N ASP A 215 14.40 20.13 -4.72
CA ASP A 215 14.13 21.43 -4.09
C ASP A 215 14.83 21.59 -2.72
N ASP A 216 14.98 22.83 -2.26
CA ASP A 216 15.57 23.20 -0.98
C ASP A 216 14.53 23.43 0.14
N LYS A 217 13.27 23.13 -0.16
CA LYS A 217 12.13 23.16 0.77
C LYS A 217 11.90 21.81 1.42
N TYR A 218 11.18 21.83 2.54
CA TYR A 218 10.67 20.62 3.18
C TYR A 218 9.65 19.94 2.28
N ASN A 219 10.02 18.76 1.77
CA ASN A 219 9.12 17.91 1.01
C ASN A 219 8.77 16.69 1.84
N GLU A 220 7.49 16.34 1.88
CA GLU A 220 6.99 15.18 2.61
C GLU A 220 6.82 13.97 1.68
N TYR A 221 7.23 12.81 2.16
CA TYR A 221 7.03 11.55 1.47
C TYR A 221 6.42 10.55 2.45
N VAL A 222 5.19 10.14 2.15
CA VAL A 222 4.54 9.02 2.82
C VAL A 222 4.94 7.76 2.08
N TYR A 223 5.46 6.78 2.81
CA TYR A 223 5.84 5.48 2.28
C TYR A 223 5.08 4.38 3.03
N LYS A 224 5.14 3.17 2.49
CA LYS A 224 4.40 2.02 3.03
C LYS A 224 4.63 1.88 4.53
N LYS A 225 3.52 1.79 5.28
CA LYS A 225 3.55 1.62 6.74
C LYS A 225 4.23 0.30 7.12
N PRO A 226 5.25 0.32 8.00
CA PRO A 226 5.81 -0.91 8.54
C PRO A 226 4.80 -1.62 9.43
N ASN A 227 4.63 -2.93 9.22
CA ASN A 227 3.64 -3.72 9.94
C ASN A 227 4.08 -4.09 11.37
N LYS A 228 5.38 -3.95 11.65
CA LYS A 228 5.98 -4.14 12.98
C LYS A 228 7.03 -3.07 13.29
N LYS A 229 7.39 -2.97 14.58
CA LYS A 229 8.41 -2.02 15.04
C LYS A 229 9.81 -2.51 14.68
N TYR A 230 10.67 -1.59 14.27
CA TYR A 230 12.06 -1.83 13.89
C TYR A 230 13.02 -0.94 14.69
N ARG A 231 14.16 -1.52 15.09
CA ARG A 231 15.25 -0.80 15.77
C ARG A 231 16.12 0.00 14.78
N TYR A 232 16.34 -0.55 13.58
CA TYR A 232 17.23 0.02 12.59
C TYR A 232 16.49 0.38 11.30
N LEU A 233 16.80 1.54 10.73
CA LEU A 233 16.35 1.97 9.40
C LEU A 233 17.56 2.27 8.52
N LYS A 234 17.55 1.79 7.28
CA LYS A 234 18.58 2.05 6.28
C LYS A 234 17.94 2.58 5.00
N ILE A 235 18.43 3.73 4.57
CA ILE A 235 18.10 4.40 3.31
C ILE A 235 19.22 4.10 2.33
N ARG A 236 18.91 3.38 1.25
CA ARG A 236 19.84 3.21 0.12
C ARG A 236 19.53 4.22 -0.95
N PHE A 237 20.53 4.98 -1.40
CA PHE A 237 20.36 5.94 -2.46
C PHE A 237 20.52 5.23 -3.81
N LEU A 238 19.47 5.21 -4.63
CA LEU A 238 19.43 4.42 -5.87
C LEU A 238 19.76 5.25 -7.11
N GLU A 239 19.25 6.49 -7.17
CA GLU A 239 19.48 7.43 -8.26
C GLU A 239 19.71 8.83 -7.70
N PHE A 240 20.40 9.69 -8.46
CA PHE A 240 20.80 11.02 -8.02
C PHE A 240 20.56 12.06 -9.12
N TYR A 241 20.27 13.30 -8.72
CA TYR A 241 20.24 14.44 -9.64
C TYR A 241 21.62 14.95 -10.06
N SER A 242 22.68 14.51 -9.39
CA SER A 242 24.06 14.90 -9.63
C SER A 242 25.00 13.72 -9.47
N SER A 243 26.01 13.62 -10.34
CA SER A 243 27.08 12.62 -10.24
C SER A 243 28.23 13.07 -9.33
N VAL A 244 28.23 14.33 -8.90
CA VAL A 244 29.33 14.93 -8.13
C VAL A 244 28.99 15.01 -6.65
N TRP A 245 27.75 15.36 -6.32
CA TRP A 245 27.31 15.60 -4.95
C TRP A 245 25.96 14.96 -4.70
N CYS A 246 25.77 14.43 -3.49
CA CYS A 246 24.47 14.16 -2.91
C CYS A 246 24.39 14.95 -1.59
N THR A 247 23.41 15.83 -1.43
CA THR A 247 23.28 16.72 -0.27
C THR A 247 21.89 16.62 0.34
N ILE A 248 21.85 16.54 1.66
CA ILE A 248 20.63 16.46 2.45
C ILE A 248 20.81 17.45 3.60
N ASN A 249 20.03 18.53 3.57
CA ASN A 249 20.03 19.53 4.64
C ASN A 249 19.36 18.90 5.85
N GLN A 250 18.07 18.60 5.75
CA GLN A 250 17.29 18.09 6.87
C GLN A 250 16.45 16.88 6.42
N MET A 251 16.30 15.92 7.32
CA MET A 251 15.36 14.82 7.26
C MET A 251 14.76 14.62 8.65
N GLU A 252 13.46 14.34 8.68
CA GLU A 252 12.74 13.92 9.86
C GLU A 252 11.97 12.64 9.53
N PHE A 253 11.71 11.83 10.54
CA PHE A 253 10.94 10.60 10.40
C PHE A 253 9.76 10.61 11.36
N PHE A 254 8.59 10.20 10.89
CA PHE A 254 7.38 10.23 11.69
C PHE A 254 6.68 8.87 11.71
N GLU A 255 6.23 8.47 12.89
CA GLU A 255 5.35 7.31 13.07
C GLU A 255 3.90 7.71 12.82
N SER A 256 3.14 6.83 12.20
CA SER A 256 1.69 6.97 12.17
C SER A 256 1.15 6.81 13.59
N LEU A 257 0.35 7.77 14.07
CA LEU A 257 -0.26 7.70 15.40
C LEU A 257 -1.40 6.68 15.50
N TYR A 258 -1.91 6.21 14.36
CA TYR A 258 -3.03 5.27 14.33
C TYR A 258 -2.55 3.83 14.34
N VAL A 259 -3.07 3.04 15.29
CA VAL A 259 -2.74 1.62 15.40
C VAL A 259 -3.89 0.80 14.82
N GLU A 260 -3.60 0.16 13.69
CA GLU A 260 -4.49 -0.85 13.13
C GLU A 260 -4.30 -2.17 13.87
N LYS A 261 -5.43 -2.75 14.27
CA LYS A 261 -5.49 -3.97 15.06
C LYS A 261 -6.44 -4.95 14.42
N TYR A 262 -6.03 -6.21 14.33
CA TYR A 262 -6.76 -7.22 13.60
C TYR A 262 -7.20 -8.38 14.50
N LEU A 263 -8.40 -8.89 14.23
CA LEU A 263 -8.92 -10.13 14.77
C LEU A 263 -9.59 -10.91 13.64
N ILE A 264 -9.69 -12.23 13.78
CA ILE A 264 -10.46 -13.08 12.88
C ILE A 264 -11.72 -13.55 13.61
N GLN A 265 -12.86 -13.55 12.92
CA GLN A 265 -14.12 -14.07 13.45
C GLN A 265 -14.60 -15.25 12.60
N ASP A 266 -14.97 -16.35 13.24
CA ASP A 266 -15.56 -17.51 12.56
C ASP A 266 -17.10 -17.41 12.42
N LYS A 267 -17.68 -18.39 11.72
CA LYS A 267 -19.13 -18.47 11.51
C LYS A 267 -19.96 -18.61 12.80
N ASN A 268 -19.35 -19.04 13.89
CA ASN A 268 -19.97 -19.18 15.20
C ASN A 268 -19.71 -17.95 16.09
N LEU A 269 -19.22 -16.86 15.49
CA LEU A 269 -18.85 -15.60 16.16
C LEU A 269 -17.68 -15.72 17.13
N ASN A 270 -16.92 -16.83 17.11
CA ASN A 270 -15.72 -16.92 17.93
C ASN A 270 -14.62 -16.01 17.36
N LEU A 271 -13.86 -15.39 18.26
CA LEU A 271 -12.73 -14.53 17.89
C LEU A 271 -11.43 -15.28 18.00
N TYR A 272 -10.52 -14.98 17.09
CA TYR A 272 -9.18 -15.54 17.03
C TYR A 272 -8.18 -14.41 16.86
N THR A 273 -7.02 -14.59 17.48
CA THR A 273 -5.82 -13.79 17.26
C THR A 273 -4.73 -14.62 16.61
N TYR A 274 -3.76 -13.94 16.01
CA TYR A 274 -2.54 -14.55 15.50
C TYR A 274 -1.40 -14.35 16.49
N LYS A 275 -0.78 -15.46 16.90
CA LYS A 275 0.40 -15.45 17.78
C LYS A 275 1.21 -16.72 17.54
N ASP A 276 2.53 -16.57 17.54
CA ASP A 276 3.48 -17.69 17.41
C ASP A 276 3.15 -18.61 16.21
N ASP A 277 2.89 -17.98 15.05
CA ASP A 277 2.55 -18.64 13.78
C ASP A 277 1.27 -19.49 13.79
N THR A 278 0.38 -19.25 14.76
CA THR A 278 -0.90 -19.98 14.88
C THR A 278 -2.08 -19.06 15.17
N LEU A 279 -3.28 -19.53 14.81
CA LEU A 279 -4.53 -18.87 15.19
C LEU A 279 -5.02 -19.42 16.53
N THR A 280 -5.09 -18.55 17.53
CA THR A 280 -5.54 -18.92 18.88
C THR A 280 -6.92 -18.31 19.12
N LYS A 281 -7.88 -19.15 19.50
CA LYS A 281 -9.22 -18.72 19.91
C LYS A 281 -9.13 -17.90 21.20
N LEU A 282 -9.88 -16.80 21.26
CA LEU A 282 -10.01 -15.99 22.46
C LEU A 282 -11.06 -16.57 23.41
N ASP A 283 -10.85 -16.39 24.71
CA ASP A 283 -11.84 -16.76 25.73
C ASP A 283 -13.09 -15.86 25.65
N ASN A 284 -12.89 -14.57 25.37
CA ASN A 284 -13.96 -13.61 25.17
C ASN A 284 -14.19 -13.35 23.67
N ASN A 285 -15.34 -13.78 23.16
CA ASN A 285 -15.72 -13.67 21.75
C ASN A 285 -16.47 -12.37 21.40
N SER A 286 -16.52 -11.41 22.33
CA SER A 286 -17.19 -10.13 22.09
C SER A 286 -16.31 -9.18 21.28
N VAL A 287 -16.86 -8.58 20.22
CA VAL A 287 -16.13 -7.54 19.46
C VAL A 287 -16.15 -6.25 20.27
N THR A 288 -15.06 -5.99 21.01
CA THR A 288 -14.92 -4.81 21.89
C THR A 288 -13.58 -4.13 21.69
N GLU A 289 -13.52 -2.83 22.00
CA GLU A 289 -12.27 -2.07 21.99
C GLU A 289 -11.20 -2.71 22.90
N SER A 290 -11.60 -3.22 24.06
CA SER A 290 -10.68 -3.91 24.99
C SER A 290 -10.08 -5.18 24.39
N ASN A 291 -10.87 -5.97 23.65
CA ASN A 291 -10.39 -7.17 22.98
C ASN A 291 -9.41 -6.82 21.86
N PHE A 292 -9.68 -5.79 21.05
CA PHE A 292 -8.69 -5.32 20.09
C PHE A 292 -7.44 -4.82 20.81
N LYS A 293 -7.59 -4.02 21.88
CA LYS A 293 -6.44 -3.44 22.57
C LYS A 293 -5.51 -4.49 23.19
N GLY A 294 -6.08 -5.53 23.81
CA GLY A 294 -5.33 -6.55 24.55
C GLY A 294 -4.94 -7.78 23.76
N ASN A 295 -5.73 -8.19 22.75
CA ASN A 295 -5.57 -9.50 22.11
C ASN A 295 -5.24 -9.44 20.61
N ALA A 296 -5.52 -8.33 19.92
CA ALA A 296 -5.35 -8.27 18.46
C ALA A 296 -3.89 -8.26 18.02
N PHE A 297 -3.68 -8.79 16.81
CA PHE A 297 -2.41 -8.73 16.10
C PHE A 297 -2.34 -7.48 15.20
N THR A 298 -1.14 -7.14 14.71
CA THR A 298 -0.94 -5.93 13.87
C THR A 298 -0.27 -6.22 12.52
N GLU A 299 0.09 -7.47 12.25
CA GLU A 299 0.76 -7.89 11.01
C GLU A 299 -0.27 -8.65 10.18
N ILE A 300 -1.02 -7.97 9.30
CA ILE A 300 -2.13 -8.60 8.58
C ILE A 300 -1.69 -9.54 7.46
N GLU A 301 -0.52 -9.26 6.88
CA GLU A 301 0.09 -10.03 5.79
C GLU A 301 0.43 -11.47 6.16
N VAL A 302 0.49 -11.79 7.46
CA VAL A 302 0.76 -13.15 7.96
C VAL A 302 -0.45 -14.07 7.77
N ILE A 303 -1.65 -13.51 7.58
CA ILE A 303 -2.87 -14.28 7.40
C ILE A 303 -2.94 -14.79 5.97
N THR A 304 -2.77 -16.11 5.85
CA THR A 304 -2.82 -16.83 4.57
C THR A 304 -4.04 -17.75 4.50
N ARG A 305 -4.43 -18.09 3.28
CA ARG A 305 -5.44 -19.10 3.00
C ARG A 305 -5.16 -20.42 3.70
N GLU A 306 -3.92 -20.90 3.63
CA GLU A 306 -3.50 -22.16 4.24
C GLU A 306 -3.75 -22.15 5.75
N MET A 307 -3.35 -21.08 6.43
CA MET A 307 -3.55 -20.91 7.87
C MET A 307 -5.04 -20.91 8.25
N LEU A 308 -5.87 -20.17 7.51
CA LEU A 308 -7.31 -20.13 7.74
C LEU A 308 -7.95 -21.50 7.52
N LEU A 309 -7.56 -22.23 6.47
CA LEU A 309 -8.10 -23.56 6.19
C LEU A 309 -7.65 -24.61 7.19
N ASN A 310 -6.40 -24.55 7.65
CA ASN A 310 -5.91 -25.45 8.70
C ASN A 310 -6.70 -25.23 10.01
N GLN A 311 -7.10 -24.00 10.30
CA GLN A 311 -7.86 -23.67 11.51
C GLN A 311 -9.37 -23.98 11.40
N PHE A 312 -9.99 -23.66 10.26
CA PHE A 312 -11.45 -23.65 10.10
C PHE A 312 -12.00 -24.75 9.18
N GLY A 313 -11.16 -25.42 8.41
CA GLY A 313 -11.52 -26.42 7.39
C GLY A 313 -12.08 -25.84 6.10
N ASN A 314 -12.76 -24.69 6.15
CA ASN A 314 -13.23 -23.90 5.01
C ASN A 314 -13.29 -22.41 5.36
N LEU A 315 -13.55 -21.55 4.37
CA LEU A 315 -13.62 -20.10 4.55
C LEU A 315 -15.06 -19.58 4.70
N GLU A 316 -16.02 -20.46 4.93
CA GLU A 316 -17.43 -20.11 5.01
C GLU A 316 -17.69 -19.15 6.19
N ASN A 317 -18.10 -17.92 5.86
CA ASN A 317 -18.40 -16.86 6.83
C ASN A 317 -17.26 -16.53 7.80
N ILE A 318 -16.02 -16.77 7.38
CA ILE A 318 -14.84 -16.24 8.06
C ILE A 318 -14.73 -14.75 7.76
N LYS A 319 -14.45 -13.95 8.77
CA LYS A 319 -14.28 -12.51 8.65
C LYS A 319 -12.92 -12.08 9.20
N LEU A 320 -12.29 -11.16 8.48
CA LEU A 320 -11.23 -10.34 9.03
C LEU A 320 -11.84 -9.06 9.61
N LEU A 321 -11.52 -8.76 10.86
CA LEU A 321 -11.92 -7.55 11.54
C LEU A 321 -10.71 -6.64 11.70
N LEU A 322 -10.85 -5.37 11.31
CA LEU A 322 -9.88 -4.32 11.54
C LEU A 322 -10.48 -3.31 12.53
N TRP A 323 -9.73 -2.93 13.54
CA TRP A 323 -10.04 -1.78 14.40
C TRP A 323 -8.95 -0.73 14.28
N THR A 324 -9.37 0.53 14.28
CA THR A 324 -8.50 1.71 14.35
C THR A 324 -9.01 2.65 15.42
N ASP A 325 -8.12 3.33 16.12
CA ASP A 325 -8.43 4.42 17.05
C ASP A 325 -8.80 5.73 16.32
N ASN A 326 -8.94 5.70 15.00
CA ASN A 326 -9.45 6.82 14.22
C ASN A 326 -10.98 6.77 14.08
N ILE A 327 -11.69 7.43 15.00
CA ILE A 327 -13.16 7.51 14.99
C ILE A 327 -13.74 8.18 13.74
N ASN A 328 -12.95 8.98 13.00
CA ASN A 328 -13.46 9.73 11.85
C ASN A 328 -13.43 8.93 10.54
N LYS A 329 -13.02 7.64 10.58
CA LYS A 329 -12.90 6.81 9.38
C LYS A 329 -14.18 6.10 9.04
N GLU A 330 -14.68 6.34 7.84
CA GLU A 330 -15.97 5.81 7.40
C GLU A 330 -15.86 4.64 6.41
N GLU A 331 -14.76 4.52 5.68
CA GLU A 331 -14.55 3.45 4.69
C GLU A 331 -13.12 2.89 4.78
N CYS A 332 -13.02 1.57 4.61
CA CYS A 332 -11.75 0.87 4.45
C CYS A 332 -11.83 -0.10 3.26
N ILE A 333 -10.75 -0.17 2.47
CA ILE A 333 -10.60 -1.05 1.32
C ILE A 333 -9.53 -2.08 1.63
N MET A 334 -9.86 -3.36 1.49
CA MET A 334 -8.92 -4.47 1.57
C MET A 334 -8.56 -4.95 0.18
N ASP A 335 -7.31 -4.81 -0.22
CA ASP A 335 -6.76 -5.44 -1.42
C ASP A 335 -6.12 -6.77 -1.06
N TYR A 336 -6.44 -7.82 -1.82
CA TYR A 336 -5.92 -9.16 -1.56
C TYR A 336 -5.54 -9.89 -2.85
N HIS A 337 -4.65 -10.86 -2.69
CA HIS A 337 -4.28 -11.79 -3.74
C HIS A 337 -5.27 -12.93 -3.83
N LEU A 338 -5.47 -13.41 -5.06
CA LEU A 338 -6.31 -14.57 -5.35
C LEU A 338 -5.46 -15.85 -5.41
N GLU A 339 -6.01 -16.95 -4.91
CA GLU A 339 -5.42 -18.27 -4.97
C GLU A 339 -5.43 -18.79 -6.40
N LYS A 340 -6.57 -18.63 -7.08
CA LYS A 340 -6.70 -18.87 -8.52
C LYS A 340 -6.96 -17.54 -9.22
N PRO A 341 -6.20 -17.22 -10.28
CA PRO A 341 -6.48 -16.04 -11.07
C PRO A 341 -7.91 -16.04 -11.59
N LEU A 342 -8.55 -14.89 -11.52
CA LEU A 342 -9.88 -14.66 -12.06
C LEU A 342 -9.75 -14.32 -13.53
N ARG A 343 -10.54 -14.98 -14.38
CA ARG A 343 -10.72 -14.56 -15.78
C ARG A 343 -12.18 -14.18 -15.97
N PRO A 344 -12.49 -13.04 -16.62
CA PRO A 344 -13.87 -12.64 -16.87
C PRO A 344 -14.72 -13.74 -17.51
N ILE A 345 -14.12 -14.49 -18.46
CA ILE A 345 -14.80 -15.59 -19.14
C ILE A 345 -15.23 -16.73 -18.20
N ASP A 346 -14.50 -16.98 -17.11
CA ASP A 346 -14.83 -18.05 -16.17
C ASP A 346 -16.03 -17.68 -15.30
N ILE A 347 -16.21 -16.38 -15.00
CA ILE A 347 -17.43 -15.87 -14.35
C ILE A 347 -18.62 -16.03 -15.31
N LEU A 348 -18.44 -15.62 -16.57
CA LEU A 348 -19.50 -15.73 -17.59
C LEU A 348 -19.97 -17.16 -17.83
N LYS A 349 -19.06 -18.15 -17.76
CA LYS A 349 -19.41 -19.57 -17.91
C LYS A 349 -20.29 -20.11 -16.78
N LYS A 350 -20.14 -19.57 -15.57
CA LYS A 350 -20.93 -19.98 -14.40
C LYS A 350 -22.33 -19.37 -14.41
N SER A 351 -22.50 -18.19 -15.03
CA SER A 351 -23.80 -17.51 -15.15
C SER A 351 -24.57 -17.96 -16.39
N ASN A 352 -25.90 -18.07 -16.28
CA ASN A 352 -26.83 -18.28 -17.41
C ASN A 352 -26.42 -19.39 -18.41
N SER A 353 -25.94 -20.54 -17.91
CA SER A 353 -25.44 -21.66 -18.74
C SER A 353 -24.29 -21.28 -19.70
N GLY A 354 -23.54 -20.21 -19.41
CA GLY A 354 -22.44 -19.72 -20.22
C GLY A 354 -22.85 -18.91 -21.45
N LYS A 355 -24.13 -18.58 -21.62
CA LYS A 355 -24.61 -17.74 -22.73
C LYS A 355 -24.59 -16.27 -22.36
N PHE A 356 -23.99 -15.45 -23.21
CA PHE A 356 -23.91 -13.99 -23.09
C PHE A 356 -23.78 -13.35 -24.47
N ASP A 357 -24.17 -12.09 -24.55
CA ASP A 357 -23.95 -11.26 -25.73
C ASP A 357 -22.80 -10.28 -25.46
N ILE A 358 -22.03 -10.00 -26.50
CA ILE A 358 -21.12 -8.86 -26.51
C ILE A 358 -21.84 -7.71 -27.20
N VAL A 359 -21.95 -6.60 -26.50
CA VAL A 359 -22.53 -5.36 -27.00
C VAL A 359 -21.38 -4.44 -27.35
N MET A 360 -21.35 -3.99 -28.60
CA MET A 360 -20.26 -3.20 -29.16
C MET A 360 -20.75 -1.79 -29.49
N MET A 361 -19.91 -0.80 -29.23
CA MET A 361 -20.09 0.58 -29.67
C MET A 361 -18.84 1.04 -30.41
N GLU A 362 -19.03 1.59 -31.60
CA GLU A 362 -18.00 2.32 -32.33
C GLU A 362 -17.91 3.75 -31.77
N ILE A 363 -16.69 4.21 -31.46
CA ILE A 363 -16.38 5.52 -30.88
C ILE A 363 -16.09 6.56 -31.96
#